data_AF-A0A3S4H9R8-F1
#
_entry.id   AF-A0A3S4H9R8-F1
#
_cell.length_a   1.000
_cell.length_b   1.000
_cell.length_c   1.000
_cell.angle_alpha   90.00
_cell.angle_beta   90.00
_cell.angle_gamma   90.00
#
_symmetry.space_group_name_H-M   'P 1'
#
loop_
_entity.id
_entity.type
_entity.pdbx_description
1 polymer ?
#
loop_
_entity_poly.entity_id
_entity_poly.type
_entity_poly.pdbx_seq_one_letter_code
_entity_poly.pdbx_strand_id
1 'polypeptide(L)'
;MLLLDEPLSALDAQIRHNMVEEIARLHRELPELTILYVTHDQTEALTLADKIGIMKDGSLIAHGETHELYHYPPNRFSAEFLGRANILQATALKDSPEPGLVSVSCGGGLINAFSRGGLHGNNKLLCIRPQHMSLAPRSATSNRLNATLTSVHWQGDLTHLLCDVAGEAVRIVMTHVNPLPRRGGQAGALLRTWRCGSDRGAMMAQTLTLARPARNLRPYLWLALPLLVLATLFFYPLLLIAEQALRDASGNLSLETFWQVIDSKRFIGALLNTLQIAVFATLGCLVLGSVLALILVFIPFPGSQLVSRVIDTFIALPTFLITLAFHLYLRLGGAAQRHPDGVVCF
;
A
#
# COMPACT_ATOMS: atom_id res chain seq x y z
N MET A 1 -4.43 -5.75 -30.24
CA MET A 1 -4.67 -5.84 -28.79
C MET A 1 -3.32 -5.87 -28.09
N LEU A 2 -3.07 -4.91 -27.21
CA LEU A 2 -1.84 -4.79 -26.41
C LEU A 2 -2.17 -5.16 -24.96
N LEU A 3 -1.36 -6.03 -24.34
CA LEU A 3 -1.45 -6.36 -22.92
C LEU A 3 -0.25 -5.79 -22.18
N LEU A 4 -0.50 -5.06 -21.11
CA LEU A 4 0.52 -4.42 -20.29
C LEU A 4 0.29 -4.79 -18.82
N ASP A 5 1.22 -5.55 -18.23
CA ASP A 5 1.17 -5.99 -16.84
C ASP A 5 2.19 -5.22 -16.01
N GLU A 6 1.71 -4.26 -15.22
CA GLU A 6 2.50 -3.34 -14.39
C GLU A 6 3.77 -2.78 -15.07
N PRO A 7 3.68 -2.27 -16.31
CA PRO A 7 4.86 -2.00 -17.14
C PRO A 7 5.76 -0.87 -16.60
N LEU A 8 5.22 0.00 -15.73
CA LEU A 8 5.93 1.17 -15.20
C LEU A 8 6.31 1.03 -13.72
N SER A 9 6.08 -0.14 -13.11
CA SER A 9 6.32 -0.38 -11.68
C SER A 9 7.78 -0.20 -11.26
N ALA A 10 8.73 -0.53 -12.15
CA ALA A 10 10.17 -0.42 -11.90
C ALA A 10 10.77 0.97 -12.19
N LEU A 11 9.98 1.90 -12.75
CA LEU A 11 10.44 3.24 -13.11
C LEU A 11 10.35 4.19 -11.91
N ASP A 12 11.24 5.20 -11.87
CA ASP A 12 11.11 6.29 -10.93
C ASP A 12 9.84 7.12 -11.21
N ALA A 13 9.42 7.91 -10.23
CA ALA A 13 8.16 8.65 -10.30
C ALA A 13 8.08 9.65 -11.46
N GLN A 14 9.20 10.30 -11.82
CA GLN A 14 9.21 11.31 -12.88
C GLN A 14 9.14 10.66 -14.26
N ILE A 15 9.96 9.63 -14.51
CA ILE A 15 9.91 8.89 -15.78
C ILE A 15 8.56 8.19 -15.94
N ARG A 16 8.03 7.59 -14.87
CA ARG A 16 6.72 6.96 -14.87
C ARG A 16 5.63 7.94 -15.30
N HIS A 17 5.60 9.14 -14.73
CA HIS A 17 4.62 10.16 -15.11
C HIS A 17 4.68 10.50 -16.60
N ASN A 18 5.89 10.76 -17.13
CA ASN A 18 6.08 11.04 -18.56
C ASN A 18 5.64 9.88 -19.46
N MET A 19 5.93 8.63 -19.05
CA MET A 19 5.53 7.44 -19.80
C MET A 19 4.02 7.21 -19.78
N VAL A 20 3.35 7.51 -18.67
CA VAL A 20 1.87 7.49 -18.61
C VAL A 20 1.30 8.47 -19.62
N GLU A 21 1.81 9.70 -19.69
CA GLU A 21 1.36 10.68 -20.67
C GLU A 21 1.59 10.22 -22.12
N GLU A 22 2.73 9.59 -22.40
CA GLU A 22 3.04 9.09 -23.74
C GLU A 22 2.15 7.92 -24.13
N ILE A 23 1.84 7.00 -23.21
CA ILE A 23 0.87 5.92 -23.45
C ILE A 23 -0.53 6.51 -23.71
N ALA A 24 -0.95 7.51 -22.92
CA ALA A 24 -2.22 8.20 -23.14
C ALA A 24 -2.28 8.91 -24.50
N ARG A 25 -1.14 9.46 -24.96
CA ARG A 25 -1.02 10.06 -26.28
C ARG A 25 -1.12 9.00 -27.39
N LEU A 26 -0.37 7.91 -27.29
CA LEU A 26 -0.38 6.82 -28.27
C LEU A 26 -1.78 6.21 -28.41
N HIS A 27 -2.49 6.02 -27.30
CA HIS A 27 -3.87 5.51 -27.33
C HIS A 27 -4.83 6.47 -28.07
N ARG A 28 -4.65 7.80 -27.91
CA ARG A 28 -5.43 8.81 -28.66
C ARG A 28 -5.07 8.86 -30.15
N GLU A 29 -3.80 8.66 -30.50
CA GLU A 29 -3.34 8.63 -31.89
C GLU A 29 -3.74 7.33 -32.62
N LEU A 30 -3.93 6.24 -31.87
CA LEU A 30 -4.28 4.92 -32.39
C LEU A 30 -5.56 4.38 -31.72
N PRO A 31 -6.75 4.97 -31.99
CA PRO A 31 -8.00 4.61 -31.32
C PRO A 31 -8.47 3.18 -31.62
N GLU A 32 -7.97 2.55 -32.68
CA GLU A 32 -8.26 1.15 -33.01
C GLU A 32 -7.47 0.14 -32.14
N LEU A 33 -6.44 0.61 -31.43
CA LEU A 33 -5.62 -0.23 -30.57
C LEU A 33 -6.32 -0.48 -29.25
N THR A 34 -6.88 -1.67 -29.07
CA THR A 34 -7.35 -2.11 -27.74
C THR A 34 -6.17 -2.37 -26.81
N ILE A 35 -6.12 -1.68 -25.67
CA ILE A 35 -5.09 -1.87 -24.63
C ILE A 35 -5.74 -2.41 -23.36
N LEU A 36 -5.22 -3.52 -22.84
CA LEU A 36 -5.50 -3.99 -21.49
C LEU A 36 -4.31 -3.64 -20.59
N TYR A 37 -4.53 -2.76 -19.61
CA TYR A 37 -3.49 -2.25 -18.71
C TYR A 37 -3.79 -2.69 -17.27
N VAL A 38 -2.86 -3.42 -16.65
CA VAL A 38 -2.93 -3.87 -15.26
C VAL A 38 -1.98 -3.03 -14.42
N THR A 39 -2.49 -2.45 -13.34
CA THR A 39 -1.71 -1.63 -12.40
C THR A 39 -2.33 -1.64 -11.01
N HIS A 40 -1.48 -1.45 -10.01
CA HIS A 40 -1.89 -1.16 -8.64
C HIS A 40 -1.94 0.36 -8.35
N ASP A 41 -1.50 1.22 -9.28
CA ASP A 41 -1.54 2.67 -9.11
C ASP A 41 -2.85 3.26 -9.62
N GLN A 42 -3.56 3.93 -8.71
CA GLN A 42 -4.85 4.55 -8.98
C GLN A 42 -4.74 5.72 -9.96
N THR A 43 -3.63 6.45 -9.91
CA THR A 43 -3.36 7.62 -10.76
C THR A 43 -3.20 7.20 -12.21
N GLU A 44 -2.46 6.11 -12.44
CA GLU A 44 -2.31 5.52 -13.77
C GLU A 44 -3.67 5.08 -14.33
N ALA A 45 -4.44 4.33 -13.55
CA ALA A 45 -5.78 3.88 -13.96
C ALA A 45 -6.71 5.07 -14.30
N LEU A 46 -6.74 6.10 -13.45
CA LEU A 46 -7.57 7.29 -13.67
C LEU A 46 -7.11 8.16 -14.85
N THR A 47 -5.84 8.07 -15.24
CA THR A 47 -5.26 8.86 -16.34
C THR A 47 -5.38 8.15 -17.69
N LEU A 48 -5.20 6.83 -17.72
CA LEU A 48 -5.11 6.05 -18.95
C LEU A 48 -6.42 5.42 -19.40
N ALA A 49 -7.26 4.99 -18.45
CA ALA A 49 -8.35 4.08 -18.76
C ALA A 49 -9.62 4.81 -19.21
N ASP A 50 -10.25 4.33 -20.29
CA ASP A 50 -11.65 4.68 -20.59
C ASP A 50 -12.59 3.97 -19.60
N LYS A 51 -12.30 2.69 -19.34
CA LYS A 51 -13.04 1.82 -18.42
C LYS A 51 -12.09 1.18 -17.43
N ILE A 52 -12.50 1.15 -16.17
CA ILE A 52 -11.74 0.54 -15.07
C ILE A 52 -12.47 -0.71 -14.59
N GLY A 53 -11.73 -1.80 -14.43
CA GLY A 53 -12.14 -2.97 -13.63
C GLY A 53 -11.37 -2.98 -12.31
N ILE A 54 -12.07 -2.97 -11.19
CA ILE A 54 -11.48 -3.08 -9.85
C ILE A 54 -11.61 -4.53 -9.39
N MET A 55 -10.47 -5.16 -9.14
CA MET A 55 -10.40 -6.52 -8.63
C MET A 55 -9.99 -6.54 -7.15
N LYS A 56 -10.51 -7.52 -6.41
CA LYS A 56 -10.11 -7.81 -5.04
C LYS A 56 -10.24 -9.30 -4.79
N ASP A 57 -9.21 -9.91 -4.19
CA ASP A 57 -9.21 -11.34 -3.82
C ASP A 57 -9.58 -12.25 -5.01
N GLY A 58 -9.12 -11.90 -6.22
CA GLY A 58 -9.41 -12.62 -7.46
C GLY A 58 -10.79 -12.42 -8.06
N SER A 59 -11.63 -11.54 -7.48
CA SER A 59 -12.97 -11.24 -7.99
C SER A 59 -13.08 -9.81 -8.51
N LEU A 60 -13.82 -9.62 -9.61
CA LEU A 60 -14.18 -8.29 -10.12
C LEU A 60 -15.26 -7.67 -9.21
N ILE A 61 -14.88 -6.67 -8.43
CA ILE A 61 -15.75 -6.01 -7.44
C ILE A 61 -16.54 -4.87 -8.04
N ALA A 62 -15.97 -4.18 -9.03
CA ALA A 62 -16.64 -3.12 -9.75
C ALA A 62 -16.04 -2.97 -11.16
N HIS A 63 -16.86 -2.56 -12.12
CA HIS A 63 -16.38 -2.17 -13.43
C HIS A 63 -17.27 -1.08 -14.01
N GLY A 64 -16.72 -0.23 -14.88
CA GLY A 64 -17.48 0.82 -15.54
C GLY A 64 -16.59 1.88 -16.18
N GLU A 65 -17.23 2.91 -16.75
CA GLU A 65 -16.54 4.10 -17.24
C GLU A 65 -15.76 4.76 -16.10
N THR A 66 -14.52 5.19 -16.38
CA THR A 66 -13.62 5.76 -15.37
C THR A 66 -14.25 6.92 -14.61
N HIS A 67 -14.89 7.84 -15.34
CA HIS A 67 -15.59 8.98 -14.74
C HIS A 67 -16.76 8.54 -13.85
N GLU A 68 -17.58 7.59 -14.32
CA GLU A 68 -18.72 7.10 -13.52
C GLU A 68 -18.24 6.36 -12.27
N LEU A 69 -17.23 5.51 -12.39
CA LEU A 69 -16.70 4.74 -11.27
C LEU A 69 -16.03 5.62 -10.21
N TYR A 70 -15.42 6.73 -10.63
CA TYR A 70 -14.84 7.71 -9.73
C TYR A 70 -15.89 8.59 -9.03
N HIS A 71 -16.88 9.11 -9.76
CA HIS A 71 -17.89 10.01 -9.20
C HIS A 71 -19.03 9.28 -8.50
N TYR A 72 -19.38 8.09 -8.95
CA TYR A 72 -20.51 7.27 -8.49
C TYR A 72 -20.06 5.82 -8.21
N PRO A 73 -19.14 5.61 -7.25
CA PRO A 73 -18.63 4.28 -6.95
C PRO A 73 -19.76 3.34 -6.48
N PRO A 74 -19.92 2.14 -7.06
CA PRO A 74 -21.03 1.25 -6.78
C PRO A 74 -20.93 0.59 -5.40
N ASN A 75 -19.76 0.58 -4.76
CA ASN A 75 -19.56 0.02 -3.43
C ASN A 75 -18.50 0.76 -2.61
N ARG A 76 -18.52 0.57 -1.29
CA ARG A 76 -17.55 1.18 -0.36
C ARG A 76 -16.11 0.93 -0.77
N PHE A 77 -15.77 -0.29 -1.17
CA PHE A 77 -14.42 -0.64 -1.56
C PHE A 77 -13.96 0.17 -2.79
N SER A 78 -14.77 0.28 -3.83
CA SER A 78 -14.46 1.10 -5.02
C SER A 78 -14.30 2.59 -4.68
N ALA A 79 -15.10 3.11 -3.74
CA ALA A 79 -15.01 4.50 -3.28
C ALA A 79 -13.70 4.78 -2.53
N GLU A 80 -13.31 3.88 -1.62
CA GLU A 80 -12.07 3.97 -0.85
C GLU A 80 -10.84 3.71 -1.72
N PHE A 81 -10.95 2.74 -2.65
CA PHE A 81 -9.87 2.33 -3.52
C PHE A 81 -9.54 3.42 -4.53
N LEU A 82 -10.49 3.93 -5.31
CA LEU A 82 -10.20 4.99 -6.28
C LEU A 82 -10.19 6.34 -5.59
N GLY A 83 -9.04 6.99 -5.41
CA GLY A 83 -8.99 8.40 -4.95
C GLY A 83 -9.27 8.63 -3.47
N ARG A 84 -9.21 7.58 -2.64
CA ARG A 84 -9.16 7.67 -1.16
C ARG A 84 -10.32 8.50 -0.57
N ALA A 85 -11.57 8.20 -0.95
CA ALA A 85 -12.74 8.89 -0.39
C ALA A 85 -12.80 8.77 1.13
N ASN A 86 -13.35 9.80 1.77
CA ASN A 86 -13.85 9.71 3.13
C ASN A 86 -15.22 9.05 3.10
N ILE A 87 -15.39 8.00 3.90
CA ILE A 87 -16.64 7.28 4.04
C ILE A 87 -17.13 7.48 5.46
N LEU A 88 -18.29 8.12 5.61
CA LEU A 88 -18.89 8.38 6.91
C LEU A 88 -20.22 7.63 7.05
N GLN A 89 -20.50 7.11 8.24
CA GLN A 89 -21.81 6.55 8.55
C GLN A 89 -22.85 7.67 8.59
N ALA A 90 -23.95 7.46 7.89
CA ALA A 90 -25.00 8.44 7.73
C ALA A 90 -26.39 7.82 7.89
N THR A 91 -27.31 8.62 8.40
CA THR A 91 -28.74 8.33 8.42
C THR A 91 -29.43 9.26 7.44
N ALA A 92 -30.11 8.71 6.45
CA ALA A 92 -30.85 9.49 5.48
C ALA A 92 -32.25 9.79 6.03
N LEU A 93 -32.57 11.08 6.20
CA LEU A 93 -33.75 11.53 6.94
C LEU A 93 -34.94 11.77 6.01
N LYS A 94 -34.84 12.76 5.13
CA LYS A 94 -35.91 13.20 4.23
C LYS A 94 -35.29 13.68 2.92
N ASP A 95 -36.05 13.51 1.85
CA ASP A 95 -35.76 14.19 0.59
C ASP A 95 -35.84 15.71 0.79
N SER A 96 -34.84 16.41 0.26
CA SER A 96 -34.83 17.87 0.17
C SER A 96 -35.87 18.32 -0.87
N PRO A 97 -36.41 19.55 -0.78
CA PRO A 97 -37.28 20.10 -1.83
C PRO A 97 -36.64 20.14 -3.23
N GLU A 98 -35.31 20.03 -3.34
CA GLU A 98 -34.60 19.92 -4.61
C GLU A 98 -34.47 18.46 -5.08
N PRO A 99 -34.77 18.15 -6.36
CA PRO A 99 -34.73 16.79 -6.88
C PRO A 99 -33.34 16.16 -6.77
N GLY A 100 -33.26 15.00 -6.11
CA GLY A 100 -32.02 14.22 -5.95
C GLY A 100 -31.15 14.62 -4.75
N LEU A 101 -31.55 15.63 -3.97
CA LEU A 101 -30.89 15.96 -2.70
C LEU A 101 -31.63 15.30 -1.54
N VAL A 102 -30.87 14.71 -0.62
CA VAL A 102 -31.38 14.08 0.59
C VAL A 102 -30.68 14.70 1.79
N SER A 103 -31.44 15.10 2.80
CA SER A 103 -30.88 15.52 4.08
C SER A 103 -30.41 14.30 4.86
N VAL A 104 -29.10 14.22 5.06
CA VAL A 104 -28.42 13.15 5.78
C VAL A 104 -27.85 13.67 7.11
N SER A 105 -28.08 12.94 8.18
CA SER A 105 -27.41 13.18 9.46
C SER A 105 -26.13 12.34 9.52
N CYS A 106 -25.01 13.01 9.74
CA CYS A 106 -23.68 12.40 9.73
C CYS A 106 -22.73 13.22 10.60
N GLY A 107 -21.85 12.58 11.37
CA GLY A 107 -20.79 13.27 12.11
C GLY A 107 -21.28 14.36 13.08
N GLY A 108 -22.49 14.20 13.64
CA GLY A 108 -23.13 15.20 14.51
C GLY A 108 -23.70 16.43 13.79
N GLY A 109 -23.71 16.45 12.45
CA GLY A 109 -24.29 17.51 11.63
C GLY A 109 -25.40 17.02 10.69
N LEU A 110 -26.11 17.99 10.10
CA LEU A 110 -27.06 17.76 9.01
C LEU A 110 -26.46 18.27 7.71
N ILE A 111 -26.45 17.43 6.68
CA ILE A 111 -25.82 17.68 5.38
C ILE A 111 -26.84 17.36 4.30
N ASN A 112 -26.94 18.18 3.26
CA ASN A 112 -27.68 17.84 2.05
C ASN A 112 -26.74 17.14 1.07
N ALA A 113 -26.91 15.84 0.92
CA ALA A 113 -26.10 15.04 0.02
C ALA A 113 -26.90 14.65 -1.22
N PHE A 114 -26.23 14.59 -2.36
CA PHE A 114 -26.83 14.06 -3.56
C PHE A 114 -26.98 12.54 -3.44
N SER A 115 -28.17 12.02 -3.73
CA SER A 115 -28.47 10.59 -3.77
C SER A 115 -29.15 10.26 -5.08
N ARG A 116 -28.68 9.22 -5.78
CA ARG A 116 -29.51 8.60 -6.81
C ARG A 116 -30.52 7.72 -6.05
N GLY A 117 -31.82 7.96 -6.17
CA GLY A 117 -32.88 7.16 -5.50
C GLY A 117 -33.26 7.60 -4.07
N GLY A 118 -34.45 7.17 -3.64
CA GLY A 118 -35.06 7.48 -2.34
C GLY A 118 -34.40 6.69 -1.21
N LEU A 119 -33.20 7.13 -0.81
CA LEU A 119 -32.51 6.54 0.33
C LEU A 119 -33.11 7.14 1.61
N HIS A 120 -33.89 6.33 2.32
CA HIS A 120 -34.37 6.65 3.66
C HIS A 120 -33.84 5.62 4.66
N GLY A 121 -33.62 6.07 5.89
CA GLY A 121 -33.29 5.21 7.02
C GLY A 121 -31.81 5.14 7.38
N ASN A 122 -31.52 4.24 8.31
CA ASN A 122 -30.20 4.09 8.94
C ASN A 122 -29.24 3.27 8.05
N ASN A 123 -27.97 3.22 8.48
CA ASN A 123 -26.90 2.43 7.86
C ASN A 123 -26.62 2.81 6.40
N LYS A 124 -26.68 4.11 6.10
CA LYS A 124 -26.23 4.65 4.81
C LYS A 124 -24.78 5.13 4.94
N LEU A 125 -24.09 5.22 3.82
CA LEU A 125 -22.74 5.72 3.76
C LEU A 125 -22.73 7.03 2.99
N LEU A 126 -22.14 8.06 3.59
CA LEU A 126 -21.85 9.31 2.94
C LEU A 126 -20.42 9.26 2.41
N CYS A 127 -20.29 9.29 1.08
CA CYS A 127 -19.00 9.32 0.41
C CYS A 127 -18.62 10.76 0.06
N ILE A 128 -17.48 11.22 0.56
CA ILE A 128 -16.97 12.58 0.30
C ILE A 128 -15.52 12.49 -0.15
N ARG A 129 -15.23 13.05 -1.33
CA ARG A 129 -13.86 13.14 -1.82
C ARG A 129 -13.06 14.18 -1.03
N PRO A 130 -11.80 13.91 -0.62
CA PRO A 130 -11.00 14.84 0.18
C PRO A 130 -10.85 16.24 -0.41
N GLN A 131 -10.78 16.35 -1.74
CA GLN A 131 -10.65 17.62 -2.46
C GLN A 131 -11.96 18.42 -2.56
N HIS A 132 -13.11 17.83 -2.20
CA HIS A 132 -14.40 18.54 -2.15
C HIS A 132 -14.68 19.12 -0.75
N MET A 133 -13.76 18.92 0.19
CA MET A 133 -13.83 19.46 1.55
C MET A 133 -12.90 20.66 1.66
N SER A 134 -13.34 21.69 2.39
CA SER A 134 -12.56 22.89 2.65
C SER A 134 -12.75 23.31 4.11
N LEU A 135 -11.79 24.05 4.66
CA LEU A 135 -11.99 24.70 5.95
C LEU A 135 -12.73 26.02 5.74
N ALA A 136 -13.76 26.29 6.54
CA ALA A 136 -14.46 27.56 6.49
C ALA A 136 -14.81 28.08 7.90
N PRO A 137 -15.05 29.40 8.05
CA PRO A 137 -15.57 29.97 9.29
C PRO A 137 -16.93 29.38 9.68
N ARG A 138 -17.24 29.36 10.98
CA ARG A 138 -18.51 28.82 11.52
C ARG A 138 -19.77 29.53 10.99
N SER A 139 -19.63 30.72 10.42
CA SER A 139 -20.72 31.55 9.89
C SER A 139 -21.21 31.15 8.50
N ALA A 140 -20.61 30.16 7.85
CA ALA A 140 -21.02 29.73 6.52
C ALA A 140 -22.36 28.95 6.54
N THR A 141 -23.17 29.15 5.50
CA THR A 141 -24.56 28.67 5.39
C THR A 141 -24.72 27.34 4.64
N SER A 142 -23.64 26.74 4.14
CA SER A 142 -23.69 25.45 3.44
C SER A 142 -23.47 24.26 4.36
N ASN A 143 -23.44 23.07 3.77
CA ASN A 143 -23.14 21.81 4.46
C ASN A 143 -21.85 21.90 5.29
N ARG A 144 -21.95 21.53 6.57
CA ARG A 144 -20.86 21.67 7.53
C ARG A 144 -20.75 20.46 8.45
N LEU A 145 -19.50 20.12 8.78
CA LEU A 145 -19.14 19.14 9.78
C LEU A 145 -18.17 19.80 10.77
N ASN A 146 -18.39 19.58 12.05
CA ASN A 146 -17.43 19.97 13.06
C ASN A 146 -16.29 18.95 13.05
N ALA A 147 -15.07 19.42 12.88
CA ALA A 147 -13.90 18.57 12.82
C ALA A 147 -12.78 19.10 13.75
N THR A 148 -12.04 18.19 14.36
CA THR A 148 -10.85 18.54 15.15
C THR A 148 -9.61 18.20 14.34
N LEU A 149 -8.72 19.16 14.13
CA LEU A 149 -7.51 18.91 13.34
C LEU A 149 -6.49 18.07 14.11
N THR A 150 -6.18 16.89 13.59
CA THR A 150 -5.26 15.91 14.18
C THR A 150 -3.84 16.11 13.63
N SER A 151 -3.68 16.18 12.31
CA SER A 151 -2.38 16.40 11.69
C SER A 151 -2.47 17.18 10.37
N VAL A 152 -1.32 17.75 10.00
CA VAL A 152 -1.11 18.52 8.77
C VAL A 152 0.12 17.96 8.10
N HIS A 153 0.01 17.60 6.83
CA HIS A 153 1.09 17.13 5.98
C HIS A 153 1.15 18.01 4.73
N TRP A 154 2.29 18.67 4.53
CA TRP A 154 2.53 19.49 3.37
C TRP A 154 3.30 18.69 2.32
N GLN A 155 2.81 18.71 1.07
CA GLN A 155 3.37 17.98 -0.06
C GLN A 155 3.41 18.92 -1.29
N GLY A 156 4.29 19.93 -1.23
CA GLY A 156 4.44 20.92 -2.30
C GLY A 156 3.17 21.76 -2.46
N ASP A 157 2.49 21.60 -3.59
CA ASP A 157 1.28 22.37 -3.91
C ASP A 157 0.03 21.86 -3.18
N LEU A 158 0.10 20.68 -2.54
CA LEU A 158 -1.03 20.09 -1.82
C LEU A 158 -0.74 20.03 -0.32
N THR A 159 -1.73 20.44 0.47
CA THR A 159 -1.75 20.24 1.92
C THR A 159 -2.82 19.22 2.26
N HIS A 160 -2.38 18.12 2.86
CA HIS A 160 -3.24 17.07 3.40
C HIS A 160 -3.50 17.35 4.88
N LEU A 161 -4.77 17.54 5.23
CA LEU A 161 -5.22 17.66 6.62
C LEU A 161 -5.90 16.36 7.02
N LEU A 162 -5.58 15.86 8.21
CA LEU A 162 -6.31 14.78 8.86
C LEU A 162 -7.08 15.37 10.03
N CYS A 163 -8.39 15.20 10.01
CA CYS A 163 -9.31 15.71 11.01
C CYS A 163 -10.15 14.57 11.60
N ASP A 164 -10.52 14.68 12.86
CA ASP A 164 -11.52 13.83 13.50
C ASP A 164 -12.91 14.46 13.41
N VAL A 165 -13.88 13.72 12.87
CA VAL A 165 -15.29 14.12 12.80
C VAL A 165 -16.11 13.11 13.58
N ALA A 166 -16.49 13.47 14.81
CA ALA A 166 -17.27 12.62 15.71
C ALA A 166 -16.68 11.21 15.92
N GLY A 167 -15.34 11.10 16.00
CA GLY A 167 -14.62 9.84 16.17
C GLY A 167 -14.22 9.12 14.89
N GLU A 168 -14.58 9.65 13.71
CA GLU A 168 -14.16 9.12 12.40
C GLU A 168 -13.06 9.99 11.79
N ALA A 169 -12.02 9.34 11.26
CA ALA A 169 -10.90 10.04 10.62
C ALA A 169 -11.25 10.47 9.19
N VAL A 170 -11.12 11.77 8.91
CA VAL A 170 -11.47 12.41 7.65
C VAL A 170 -10.26 13.14 7.07
N ARG A 171 -9.99 12.91 5.79
CA ARG A 171 -8.92 13.54 5.03
C ARG A 171 -9.45 14.72 4.22
N ILE A 172 -8.74 15.84 4.26
CA ILE A 172 -9.03 17.00 3.43
C ILE A 172 -7.78 17.32 2.61
N VAL A 173 -7.95 17.65 1.33
CA VAL A 173 -6.85 18.04 0.44
C VAL A 173 -7.12 19.41 -0.13
N MET A 174 -6.15 20.30 -0.01
CA MET A 174 -6.29 21.71 -0.41
C MET A 174 -4.98 22.25 -1.00
N THR A 175 -5.10 23.11 -2.00
CA THR A 175 -3.96 23.69 -2.73
C THR A 175 -3.37 24.93 -2.06
N HIS A 176 -4.16 25.65 -1.25
CA HIS A 176 -3.71 26.87 -0.58
C HIS A 176 -4.24 26.94 0.85
N VAL A 177 -3.33 26.88 1.83
CA VAL A 177 -3.65 27.02 3.26
C VAL A 177 -2.77 28.11 3.84
N ASN A 178 -3.33 29.30 4.04
CA ASN A 178 -2.60 30.39 4.67
C ASN A 178 -3.49 31.17 5.66
N PRO A 179 -3.18 31.18 6.97
CA PRO A 179 -2.11 30.43 7.65
C PRO A 179 -2.42 28.93 7.81
N LEU A 180 -1.38 28.11 7.97
CA LEU A 180 -1.54 26.69 8.33
C LEU A 180 -2.26 26.57 9.68
N PRO A 181 -3.35 25.78 9.77
CA PRO A 181 -4.07 25.62 11.03
C PRO A 181 -3.22 24.88 12.05
N ARG A 182 -3.22 25.35 13.31
CA ARG A 182 -2.50 24.70 14.40
C ARG A 182 -3.22 23.41 14.83
N ARG A 183 -2.46 22.34 15.09
CA ARG A 183 -2.99 21.07 15.62
C ARG A 183 -3.85 21.32 16.87
N GLY A 184 -4.99 20.65 16.98
CA GLY A 184 -5.94 20.82 18.08
C GLY A 184 -6.92 21.99 17.93
N GLY A 185 -6.85 22.77 16.85
CA GLY A 185 -7.88 23.76 16.52
C GLY A 185 -9.21 23.10 16.13
N GLN A 186 -10.32 23.58 16.68
CA GLN A 186 -11.66 23.27 16.16
C GLN A 186 -11.84 24.00 14.84
N ALA A 187 -11.95 23.26 13.74
CA ALA A 187 -12.18 23.82 12.42
C ALA A 187 -13.51 23.29 11.85
N GLY A 188 -14.35 24.19 11.36
CA GLY A 188 -15.52 23.79 10.60
C GLY A 188 -15.07 23.30 9.22
N ALA A 189 -15.28 22.01 8.94
CA ALA A 189 -15.13 21.49 7.59
C ALA A 189 -16.41 21.83 6.81
N LEU A 190 -16.27 22.68 5.81
CA LEU A 190 -17.33 23.02 4.88
C LEU A 190 -17.24 22.13 3.65
N LEU A 191 -18.36 21.49 3.33
CA LEU A 191 -18.56 20.78 2.09
C LEU A 191 -19.07 21.77 1.04
N ARG A 192 -18.35 21.94 -0.07
CA ARG A 192 -18.92 22.57 -1.27
C ARG A 192 -19.72 21.51 -2.01
N THR A 193 -21.05 21.55 -1.90
CA THR A 193 -21.91 20.78 -2.81
C THR A 193 -21.83 21.39 -4.19
N TRP A 194 -21.26 20.64 -5.14
CA TRP A 194 -21.27 21.02 -6.55
C TRP A 194 -22.72 20.99 -7.05
N ARG A 195 -23.17 22.13 -7.58
CA ARG A 195 -24.42 22.25 -8.32
C ARG A 195 -24.18 21.60 -9.68
N CYS A 196 -24.82 20.46 -9.96
CA CYS A 196 -24.87 19.94 -11.32
C CYS A 196 -25.73 20.91 -12.12
N GLY A 197 -25.08 21.83 -12.83
CA GLY A 197 -25.73 22.58 -13.89
C GLY A 197 -26.13 21.59 -14.97
N SER A 198 -27.44 21.51 -15.21
CA SER A 198 -28.05 21.23 -16.52
C SER A 198 -27.22 20.35 -17.45
N ASP A 199 -27.25 19.04 -17.28
CA ASP A 199 -27.40 18.18 -18.46
C ASP A 199 -28.07 16.85 -18.12
N ARG A 200 -28.97 16.49 -19.03
CA ARG A 200 -29.93 15.39 -18.92
C ARG A 200 -29.19 14.05 -18.89
N GLY A 201 -29.28 13.33 -17.77
CA GLY A 201 -28.82 11.96 -17.67
C GLY A 201 -29.35 11.31 -16.40
N ALA A 202 -30.37 10.48 -16.55
CA ALA A 202 -31.15 9.87 -15.48
C ALA A 202 -30.30 9.15 -14.42
N MET A 203 -30.69 9.32 -13.17
CA MET A 203 -29.97 8.90 -11.97
C MET A 203 -30.55 7.60 -11.40
N MET A 204 -29.77 6.51 -11.44
CA MET A 204 -30.08 5.21 -10.83
C MET A 204 -29.11 4.91 -9.68
N ALA A 205 -29.61 4.47 -8.51
CA ALA A 205 -28.78 3.83 -7.48
C ALA A 205 -29.26 2.41 -7.21
N GLN A 206 -28.29 1.55 -6.92
CA GLN A 206 -28.51 0.23 -6.34
C GLN A 206 -27.92 0.15 -4.94
N THR A 207 -28.58 -0.70 -4.16
CA THR A 207 -28.44 -0.94 -2.73
C THR A 207 -27.13 -1.66 -2.39
N LEU A 208 -26.36 -1.12 -1.45
CA LEU A 208 -25.20 -1.82 -0.88
C LEU A 208 -25.56 -2.45 0.46
N THR A 209 -25.79 -3.76 0.44
CA THR A 209 -25.94 -4.58 1.64
C THR A 209 -24.58 -4.97 2.22
N LEU A 210 -24.39 -4.70 3.51
CA LEU A 210 -23.19 -5.04 4.27
C LEU A 210 -23.14 -6.55 4.59
N ALA A 211 -22.11 -7.26 4.12
CA ALA A 211 -21.70 -8.55 4.69
C ALA A 211 -20.45 -8.34 5.56
N ARG A 212 -20.50 -8.74 6.84
CA ARG A 212 -19.35 -8.77 7.74
C ARG A 212 -18.48 -9.99 7.42
N PRO A 213 -17.15 -9.87 7.26
CA PRO A 213 -16.30 -11.05 7.14
C PRO A 213 -16.09 -11.67 8.53
N ALA A 214 -16.32 -12.98 8.65
CA ALA A 214 -15.91 -13.76 9.81
C ALA A 214 -14.38 -13.97 9.77
N ARG A 215 -13.70 -13.77 10.92
CA ARG A 215 -12.25 -14.04 11.06
C ARG A 215 -12.01 -15.54 10.91
N ASN A 216 -11.42 -15.96 9.78
CA ASN A 216 -11.09 -17.34 9.50
C ASN A 216 -9.65 -17.64 9.98
N LEU A 217 -9.49 -18.36 11.09
CA LEU A 217 -8.20 -18.70 11.72
C LEU A 217 -7.49 -19.91 11.06
N ARG A 218 -8.13 -20.56 10.09
CA ARG A 218 -7.61 -21.75 9.39
C ARG A 218 -6.27 -21.58 8.64
N PRO A 219 -5.94 -20.45 7.98
CA PRO A 219 -4.68 -20.35 7.23
C PRO A 219 -3.44 -20.28 8.13
N TYR A 220 -3.58 -19.81 9.39
CA TYR A 220 -2.45 -19.75 10.34
C TYR A 220 -2.02 -21.13 10.86
N LEU A 221 -2.96 -22.07 10.99
CA LEU A 221 -2.67 -23.44 11.45
C LEU A 221 -1.87 -24.24 10.40
N TRP A 222 -2.08 -23.97 9.12
CA TRP A 222 -1.37 -24.65 8.03
C TRP A 222 0.08 -24.19 7.90
N LEU A 223 0.38 -22.93 8.24
CA LEU A 223 1.74 -22.40 8.27
C LEU A 223 2.55 -22.83 9.48
N ALA A 224 1.91 -23.18 10.59
CA ALA A 224 2.59 -23.54 11.83
C ALA A 224 3.43 -24.83 11.69
N LEU A 225 2.95 -25.81 10.92
CA LEU A 225 3.62 -27.11 10.75
C LEU A 225 4.97 -27.01 10.00
N PRO A 226 5.05 -26.41 8.79
CA PRO A 226 6.34 -26.26 8.10
C PRO A 226 7.32 -25.37 8.87
N LEU A 227 6.81 -24.35 9.58
CA LEU A 227 7.64 -23.47 10.40
C LEU A 227 8.23 -24.21 11.61
N LEU A 228 7.45 -25.10 12.23
CA LEU A 228 7.92 -25.96 13.32
C LEU A 228 8.97 -26.95 12.83
N VAL A 229 8.78 -27.57 11.67
CA VAL A 229 9.76 -28.50 11.06
C VAL A 229 11.09 -27.78 10.80
N LEU A 230 11.05 -26.58 10.21
CA LEU A 230 12.25 -25.79 9.94
C LEU A 230 12.97 -25.39 11.24
N ALA A 231 12.20 -24.95 12.25
CA ALA A 231 12.76 -24.62 13.57
C ALA A 231 13.42 -25.86 14.21
N THR A 232 12.78 -27.02 14.18
CA THR A 232 13.41 -28.25 14.68
C THR A 232 14.68 -28.61 13.91
N LEU A 233 14.68 -28.52 12.58
CA LEU A 233 15.85 -28.89 11.78
C LEU A 233 17.06 -27.99 12.05
N PHE A 234 16.82 -26.69 12.32
CA PHE A 234 17.87 -25.73 12.61
C PHE A 234 18.36 -25.79 14.08
N PHE A 235 17.44 -25.86 15.04
CA PHE A 235 17.78 -25.75 16.47
C PHE A 235 18.13 -27.10 17.12
N TYR A 236 17.65 -28.23 16.58
CA TYR A 236 17.92 -29.55 17.14
C TYR A 236 19.42 -29.92 17.18
N PRO A 237 20.22 -29.70 16.11
CA PRO A 237 21.66 -29.98 16.16
C PRO A 237 22.38 -29.08 17.17
N LEU A 238 21.98 -27.81 17.27
CA LEU A 238 22.57 -26.86 18.20
C LEU A 238 22.30 -27.25 19.67
N LEU A 239 21.08 -27.71 19.96
CA LEU A 239 20.69 -28.26 21.25
C LEU A 239 21.47 -29.53 21.59
N LEU A 240 21.67 -30.43 20.63
CA LEU A 240 22.49 -31.63 20.81
C LEU A 240 23.95 -31.29 21.14
N ILE A 241 24.54 -30.33 20.44
CA ILE A 241 25.91 -29.88 20.69
C ILE A 241 26.01 -29.23 22.07
N ALA A 242 25.05 -28.38 22.44
CA ALA A 242 25.00 -27.77 23.76
C ALA A 242 24.85 -28.81 24.88
N GLU A 243 23.98 -29.81 24.68
CA GLU A 243 23.79 -30.90 25.63
C GLU A 243 25.03 -31.79 25.76
N GLN A 244 25.70 -32.11 24.65
CA GLN A 244 26.96 -32.86 24.64
C GLN A 244 28.12 -32.07 25.25
N ALA A 245 28.14 -30.75 25.07
CA ALA A 245 29.14 -29.88 25.70
C ALA A 245 28.96 -29.76 27.22
N LEU A 246 27.74 -30.01 27.73
CA LEU A 246 27.38 -29.91 29.15
C LEU A 246 27.37 -31.26 29.87
N ARG A 247 27.47 -32.40 29.17
CA ARG A 247 27.42 -33.75 29.75
C ARG A 247 28.75 -34.48 29.60
N ASP A 248 29.22 -35.08 30.70
CA ASP A 248 30.39 -35.95 30.70
C ASP A 248 30.06 -37.36 30.16
N ALA A 249 31.07 -38.20 29.87
CA ALA A 249 30.93 -39.57 29.35
C ALA A 249 30.06 -40.50 30.23
N SER A 250 29.80 -40.10 31.48
CA SER A 250 28.97 -40.80 32.46
C SER A 250 27.55 -40.22 32.62
N GLY A 251 27.18 -39.18 31.86
CA GLY A 251 25.83 -38.61 31.82
C GLY A 251 25.52 -37.49 32.84
N ASN A 252 26.49 -37.10 33.67
CA ASN A 252 26.36 -36.01 34.64
C ASN A 252 26.69 -34.64 34.01
N LEU A 253 26.06 -33.57 34.52
CA LEU A 253 26.34 -32.19 34.10
C LEU A 253 27.73 -31.78 34.57
N SER A 254 28.70 -31.67 33.66
CA SER A 254 30.08 -31.30 33.96
C SER A 254 30.58 -30.26 32.96
N LEU A 255 31.25 -29.22 33.47
CA LEU A 255 31.86 -28.16 32.68
C LEU A 255 33.32 -28.48 32.31
N GLU A 256 33.86 -29.61 32.76
CA GLU A 256 35.28 -29.94 32.57
C GLU A 256 35.61 -30.20 31.10
N THR A 257 34.73 -30.88 30.36
CA THR A 257 34.92 -31.15 28.93
C THR A 257 34.88 -29.86 28.10
N PHE A 258 34.01 -28.92 28.47
CA PHE A 258 33.94 -27.60 27.84
C PHE A 258 35.24 -26.81 28.03
N TRP A 259 35.76 -26.77 29.26
CA TRP A 259 37.03 -26.12 29.56
C TRP A 259 38.21 -26.81 28.87
N GLN A 260 38.23 -28.14 28.76
CA GLN A 260 39.26 -28.87 28.02
C GLN A 260 39.30 -28.53 26.52
N VAL A 261 38.15 -28.28 25.90
CA VAL A 261 38.10 -27.86 24.49
C VAL A 261 38.60 -26.43 24.33
N ILE A 262 38.22 -25.52 25.24
CA ILE A 262 38.69 -24.12 25.20
C ILE A 262 40.19 -24.01 25.46
N ASP A 263 40.73 -24.76 26.42
CA ASP A 263 42.18 -24.77 26.73
C ASP A 263 43.02 -25.57 25.73
N SER A 264 42.37 -26.26 24.78
CA SER A 264 43.08 -26.98 23.74
C SER A 264 43.87 -26.02 22.84
N LYS A 265 45.19 -26.17 22.81
CA LYS A 265 46.08 -25.41 21.92
C LYS A 265 45.67 -25.50 20.44
N ARG A 266 45.06 -26.62 20.03
CA ARG A 266 44.55 -26.80 18.66
C ARG A 266 43.32 -25.94 18.40
N PHE A 267 42.41 -25.83 19.37
CA PHE A 267 41.22 -25.00 19.28
C PHE A 267 41.58 -23.51 19.27
N ILE A 268 42.41 -23.06 20.22
CA ILE A 268 42.88 -21.67 20.28
C ILE A 268 43.65 -21.30 19.00
N GLY A 269 44.52 -22.20 18.51
CA GLY A 269 45.25 -21.98 17.27
C GLY A 269 44.32 -21.86 16.05
N ALA A 270 43.33 -22.74 15.93
CA ALA A 270 42.33 -22.66 14.85
C ALA A 270 41.48 -21.38 14.96
N LEU A 271 41.07 -21.00 16.17
CA LEU A 271 40.29 -19.79 16.43
C LEU A 271 41.07 -18.53 16.07
N LEU A 272 42.33 -18.42 16.51
CA LEU A 272 43.21 -17.29 16.20
C LEU A 272 43.50 -17.21 14.70
N ASN A 273 43.77 -18.33 14.03
CA ASN A 273 43.98 -18.34 12.58
C ASN A 273 42.71 -17.89 11.83
N THR A 274 41.53 -18.36 12.24
CA THR A 274 40.26 -17.95 11.64
C THR A 274 40.00 -16.46 11.86
N LEU A 275 40.26 -15.96 13.06
CA LEU A 275 40.12 -14.55 13.40
C LEU A 275 41.10 -13.69 12.59
N GLN A 276 42.35 -14.13 12.44
CA GLN A 276 43.34 -13.45 11.60
C GLN A 276 42.89 -13.40 10.15
N ILE A 277 42.45 -14.52 9.57
CA ILE A 277 41.94 -14.56 8.18
C ILE A 277 40.76 -13.59 8.03
N ALA A 278 39.82 -13.59 8.97
CA ALA A 278 38.66 -12.69 8.93
C ALA A 278 39.09 -11.21 8.98
N VAL A 279 40.01 -10.86 9.87
CA VAL A 279 40.52 -9.48 10.01
C VAL A 279 41.28 -9.06 8.75
N PHE A 280 42.20 -9.89 8.23
CA PHE A 280 42.96 -9.58 7.02
C PHE A 280 42.07 -9.52 5.77
N ALA A 281 41.09 -10.41 5.64
CA ALA A 281 40.12 -10.36 4.55
C ALA A 281 39.27 -9.07 4.60
N THR A 282 38.80 -8.70 5.80
CA THR A 282 38.00 -7.47 5.98
C THR A 282 38.82 -6.22 5.68
N LEU A 283 40.05 -6.13 6.19
CA LEU A 283 40.97 -5.04 5.89
C LEU A 283 41.31 -4.99 4.39
N GLY A 284 41.57 -6.14 3.77
CA GLY A 284 41.83 -6.24 2.34
C GLY A 284 40.66 -5.75 1.50
N CYS A 285 39.43 -6.18 1.81
CA CYS A 285 38.22 -5.73 1.14
C CYS A 285 38.00 -4.22 1.33
N LEU A 286 38.25 -3.69 2.53
CA LEU A 286 38.08 -2.27 2.83
C LEU A 286 39.07 -1.42 2.01
N VAL A 287 40.35 -1.80 2.01
CA VAL A 287 41.40 -1.06 1.29
C VAL A 287 41.18 -1.15 -0.22
N LEU A 288 41.03 -2.36 -0.75
CA LEU A 288 40.85 -2.57 -2.19
C LEU A 288 39.55 -1.95 -2.69
N GLY A 289 38.45 -2.14 -1.95
CA GLY A 289 37.14 -1.57 -2.27
C GLY A 289 37.15 -0.04 -2.25
N SER A 290 37.81 0.57 -1.26
CA SER A 290 37.91 2.04 -1.17
C SER A 290 38.75 2.62 -2.30
N VAL A 291 39.87 1.99 -2.66
CA VAL A 291 40.71 2.41 -3.79
C VAL A 291 39.95 2.28 -5.11
N LEU A 292 39.24 1.16 -5.33
CA LEU A 292 38.44 0.95 -6.53
C LEU A 292 37.29 1.97 -6.63
N ALA A 293 36.62 2.27 -5.53
CA ALA A 293 35.58 3.29 -5.47
C ALA A 293 36.12 4.68 -5.81
N LEU A 294 37.29 5.05 -5.26
CA LEU A 294 37.95 6.33 -5.57
C LEU A 294 38.32 6.42 -7.06
N ILE A 295 38.88 5.35 -7.64
CA ILE A 295 39.23 5.29 -9.07
C ILE A 295 37.98 5.46 -9.94
N LEU A 296 36.88 4.77 -9.62
CA LEU A 296 35.62 4.86 -10.37
C LEU A 296 35.01 6.26 -10.34
N VAL A 297 35.16 6.99 -9.23
CA VAL A 297 34.62 8.35 -9.08
C VAL A 297 35.45 9.38 -9.85
N PHE A 298 36.78 9.24 -9.87
CA PHE A 298 37.67 10.30 -10.36
C PHE A 298 38.31 10.06 -11.74
N ILE A 299 38.24 8.85 -12.30
CA ILE A 299 38.81 8.54 -13.62
C ILE A 299 37.69 8.19 -14.62
N PRO A 300 37.31 9.09 -15.54
CA PRO A 300 36.35 8.78 -16.58
C PRO A 300 37.02 7.91 -17.65
N PHE A 301 36.97 6.58 -17.49
CA PHE A 301 37.40 5.63 -18.53
C PHE A 301 36.20 5.10 -19.34
N PRO A 302 36.38 4.79 -20.64
CA PRO A 302 35.32 4.23 -21.48
C PRO A 302 34.97 2.82 -20.99
N GLY A 303 33.91 2.72 -20.18
CA GLY A 303 33.49 1.47 -19.53
C GLY A 303 33.03 1.64 -18.07
N SER A 304 33.22 2.81 -17.45
CA SER A 304 32.83 3.06 -16.05
C SER A 304 31.33 2.82 -15.78
N GLN A 305 30.47 3.14 -16.75
CA GLN A 305 29.02 2.89 -16.65
C GLN A 305 28.68 1.39 -16.59
N LEU A 306 29.42 0.53 -17.30
CA LEU A 306 29.19 -0.91 -17.26
C LEU A 306 29.60 -1.47 -15.90
N VAL A 307 30.74 -1.02 -15.35
CA VAL A 307 31.22 -1.43 -14.03
C VAL A 307 30.26 -0.95 -12.93
N SER A 308 29.78 0.29 -12.99
CA SER A 308 28.78 0.82 -12.03
C SER A 308 27.51 -0.03 -12.04
N ARG A 309 26.96 -0.33 -13.23
CA ARG A 309 25.75 -1.15 -13.35
C ARG A 309 25.92 -2.56 -12.78
N VAL A 310 27.08 -3.18 -12.95
CA VAL A 310 27.37 -4.50 -12.37
C VAL A 310 27.40 -4.42 -10.85
N ILE A 311 28.08 -3.42 -10.28
CA ILE A 311 28.15 -3.20 -8.83
C ILE A 311 26.74 -2.95 -8.25
N ASP A 312 25.97 -2.06 -8.89
CA ASP A 312 24.60 -1.74 -8.46
C ASP A 312 23.68 -2.97 -8.51
N THR A 313 23.87 -3.83 -9.52
CA THR A 313 23.13 -5.10 -9.63
C THR A 313 23.42 -6.02 -8.44
N PHE A 314 24.68 -6.18 -8.04
CA PHE A 314 25.04 -7.04 -6.90
C PHE A 314 24.62 -6.45 -5.54
N ILE A 315 24.56 -5.13 -5.41
CA ILE A 315 24.05 -4.47 -4.18
C ILE A 315 22.52 -4.56 -4.12
N ALA A 316 21.84 -4.48 -5.27
CA ALA A 316 20.39 -4.57 -5.34
C ALA A 316 19.86 -6.02 -5.25
N LEU A 317 20.64 -7.02 -5.70
CA LEU A 317 20.21 -8.43 -5.77
C LEU A 317 19.72 -9.01 -4.44
N PRO A 318 20.39 -8.82 -3.27
CA PRO A 318 19.90 -9.32 -1.99
C PRO A 318 18.58 -8.68 -1.58
N THR A 319 18.45 -7.37 -1.78
CA THR A 319 17.22 -6.62 -1.47
C THR A 319 16.08 -7.06 -2.38
N PHE A 320 16.36 -7.28 -3.67
CA PHE A 320 15.42 -7.83 -4.63
C PHE A 320 14.99 -9.25 -4.26
N LEU A 321 15.92 -10.13 -3.91
CA LEU A 321 15.63 -11.50 -3.48
C LEU A 321 14.80 -11.53 -2.19
N ILE A 322 15.08 -10.64 -1.22
CA ILE A 322 14.27 -10.51 0.01
C ILE A 322 12.85 -10.04 -0.34
N THR A 323 12.72 -9.05 -1.22
CA THR A 323 11.42 -8.52 -1.65
C THR A 323 10.62 -9.57 -2.43
N LEU A 324 11.28 -10.27 -3.34
CA LEU A 324 10.70 -11.38 -4.10
C LEU A 324 10.33 -12.54 -3.19
N ALA A 325 11.16 -12.90 -2.21
CA ALA A 325 10.85 -13.93 -1.22
C ALA A 325 9.64 -13.54 -0.36
N PHE A 326 9.56 -12.28 0.09
CA PHE A 326 8.38 -11.76 0.80
C PHE A 326 7.13 -11.80 -0.07
N HIS A 327 7.23 -11.40 -1.34
CA HIS A 327 6.13 -11.42 -2.28
C HIS A 327 5.68 -12.85 -2.60
N LEU A 328 6.62 -13.78 -2.83
CA LEU A 328 6.35 -15.20 -3.06
C LEU A 328 5.74 -15.84 -1.83
N TYR A 329 6.21 -15.49 -0.62
CA TYR A 329 5.64 -15.95 0.64
C TYR A 329 4.21 -15.46 0.84
N LEU A 330 3.93 -14.18 0.55
CA LEU A 330 2.57 -13.62 0.59
C LEU A 330 1.65 -14.27 -0.45
N ARG A 331 2.18 -14.56 -1.65
CA ARG A 331 1.43 -15.18 -2.76
C ARG A 331 1.16 -16.66 -2.53
N LEU A 332 2.12 -17.40 -1.96
CA LEU A 332 1.97 -18.82 -1.61
C LEU A 332 1.10 -19.01 -0.37
N GLY A 333 1.14 -18.08 0.59
CA GLY A 333 0.21 -18.04 1.73
C GLY A 333 -1.26 -17.83 1.31
N GLY A 334 -1.50 -17.23 0.14
CA GLY A 334 -2.83 -17.08 -0.47
C GLY A 334 -3.24 -18.18 -1.46
N ALA A 335 -2.35 -19.09 -1.84
CA ALA A 335 -2.57 -20.04 -2.94
C ALA A 335 -3.05 -21.45 -2.51
N ALA A 336 -3.20 -21.72 -1.22
CA ALA A 336 -3.57 -23.06 -0.70
C ALA A 336 -5.08 -23.38 -0.75
N GLN A 337 -5.82 -22.82 -1.72
CA GLN A 337 -7.20 -23.19 -2.00
C GLN A 337 -7.43 -23.30 -3.51
N ARG A 338 -6.90 -24.37 -4.09
CA ARG A 338 -7.35 -24.88 -5.40
C ARG A 338 -8.39 -25.98 -5.17
N HIS A 339 -9.61 -25.76 -5.63
CA HIS A 339 -10.51 -26.83 -6.07
C HIS A 339 -10.61 -26.76 -7.60
N PRO A 340 -10.86 -27.89 -8.28
CA PRO A 340 -10.69 -28.04 -9.70
C PRO A 340 -11.90 -27.43 -10.40
N ASP A 341 -11.67 -26.47 -11.27
CA ASP A 341 -12.23 -26.45 -12.62
C ASP A 341 -11.53 -25.28 -13.32
N GLY A 342 -10.75 -25.65 -14.34
CA GLY A 342 -9.82 -24.74 -14.98
C GLY A 342 -10.53 -23.70 -15.80
N VAL A 343 -10.28 -22.42 -15.50
CA VAL A 343 -10.10 -21.36 -16.49
C VAL A 343 -9.10 -20.36 -15.90
N VAL A 344 -7.97 -20.19 -16.58
CA VAL A 344 -6.97 -19.15 -16.31
C VAL A 344 -7.42 -17.89 -17.06
N CYS A 345 -7.61 -16.77 -16.37
CA CYS A 345 -7.69 -15.44 -16.97
C CYS A 345 -7.07 -14.45 -15.96
N PHE A 346 -6.09 -13.68 -16.44
CA PHE A 346 -5.23 -12.77 -15.67
C PHE A 346 -5.89 -11.41 -15.44
#